data_AF-A0AA36FQ69-F1
#
_entry.id   AF-A0AA36FQ69-F1
#
_cell.length_a   1.000
_cell.length_b   1.000
_cell.length_c   1.000
_cell.angle_alpha   90.00
_cell.angle_beta   90.00
_cell.angle_gamma   90.00
#
_symmetry.space_group_name_H-M   'P 1'
#
loop_
_entity.id
_entity.type
_entity.pdbx_description
1 polymer ?
#
loop_
_entity_poly.entity_id
_entity_poly.type
_entity_poly.pdbx_seq_one_letter_code
_entity_poly.pdbx_strand_id
1 'polypeptide(L)'
;MTTPVSPLAVSPTTPLTIADAKQLGIKTFALAAKLTLRSTAIVTKFSSQLTWRIDNYQKHFEAARKGRVPVIYSPPFHTHRHGYKMCAVLAPFGEGKAVRQYVSLFVSILRDEYDAILPWPFKCPVRISWMNQDGSEVHLTECILPKALPENDPFLGRPKAERNPAFGIQRFALVADIVKGKYVVNNTAFIRVNVDVSKVPTL
;
A
#
# COMPACT_ATOMS: atom_id res chain seq x y z
N MET A 1 -79.34 11.93 20.90
CA MET A 1 -78.66 10.64 21.08
C MET A 1 -77.29 10.73 20.43
N THR A 2 -76.23 10.95 21.21
CA THR A 2 -74.84 11.04 20.73
C THR A 2 -73.99 10.21 21.68
N THR A 3 -73.52 9.04 21.22
CA THR A 3 -72.60 8.19 21.96
C THR A 3 -71.20 8.83 21.99
N PRO A 4 -70.51 8.90 23.14
CA PRO A 4 -69.15 9.41 23.17
C PRO A 4 -68.19 8.35 22.62
N VAL A 5 -67.28 8.78 21.74
CA VAL A 5 -66.17 7.97 21.21
C VAL A 5 -65.09 7.90 22.28
N SER A 6 -64.72 6.68 22.71
CA SER A 6 -63.63 6.46 23.67
C SER A 6 -62.26 6.86 23.07
N PRO A 7 -61.39 7.54 23.83
CA PRO A 7 -60.06 7.89 23.35
C PRO A 7 -59.18 6.64 23.22
N LEU A 8 -58.47 6.53 22.09
CA LEU A 8 -57.43 5.53 21.87
C LEU A 8 -56.36 5.65 22.96
N ALA A 9 -56.20 4.57 23.76
CA ALA A 9 -55.17 4.49 24.78
C ALA A 9 -53.78 4.50 24.12
N VAL A 10 -53.02 5.57 24.33
CA VAL A 10 -51.60 5.62 24.00
C VAL A 10 -50.86 4.72 24.99
N SER A 11 -50.33 3.59 24.53
CA SER A 11 -49.55 2.68 25.36
C SER A 11 -48.30 3.40 25.91
N PRO A 12 -47.99 3.27 27.22
CA PRO A 12 -46.86 3.97 27.81
C PRO A 12 -45.55 3.41 27.25
N THR A 13 -44.76 4.29 26.60
CA THR A 13 -43.40 3.96 26.16
C THR A 13 -42.56 3.68 27.40
N THR A 14 -42.20 2.42 27.63
CA THR A 14 -41.42 2.02 28.80
C THR A 14 -40.04 2.69 28.75
N PRO A 15 -39.61 3.41 29.81
CA PRO A 15 -38.32 4.09 29.81
C PRO A 15 -37.17 3.06 29.81
N LEU A 16 -36.15 3.32 29.00
CA LEU A 16 -34.98 2.45 28.87
C LEU A 16 -34.22 2.36 30.20
N THR A 17 -33.93 1.16 30.68
CA THR A 17 -33.19 0.98 31.93
C THR A 17 -31.69 1.24 31.73
N ILE A 18 -30.97 1.52 32.82
CA ILE A 18 -29.50 1.67 32.80
C ILE A 18 -28.81 0.39 32.29
N ALA A 19 -29.38 -0.77 32.60
CA ALA A 19 -28.89 -2.07 32.11
C ALA A 19 -29.06 -2.20 30.59
N ASP A 20 -30.22 -1.79 30.06
CA ASP A 20 -30.48 -1.77 28.62
C ASP A 20 -29.55 -0.81 27.88
N ALA A 21 -29.31 0.38 28.43
CA ALA A 21 -28.39 1.37 27.87
C ALA A 21 -26.94 0.86 27.85
N LYS A 22 -26.47 0.22 28.93
CA LYS A 22 -25.14 -0.41 28.98
C LYS A 22 -25.01 -1.54 27.96
N GLN A 23 -26.02 -2.41 27.88
CA GLN A 23 -26.03 -3.53 26.94
C GLN A 23 -26.07 -3.06 25.48
N LEU A 24 -26.82 -1.99 25.20
CA LEU A 24 -26.84 -1.33 23.90
C LEU A 24 -25.47 -0.73 23.56
N GLY A 25 -24.80 -0.07 24.52
CA GLY A 25 -23.45 0.45 24.34
C GLY A 25 -22.42 -0.63 24.00
N ILE A 26 -22.46 -1.76 24.71
CA ILE A 26 -21.58 -2.92 24.46
C ILE A 26 -21.86 -3.52 23.07
N LYS A 27 -23.13 -3.71 22.69
CA LYS A 27 -23.52 -4.22 21.37
C LYS A 27 -23.08 -3.28 20.24
N THR A 28 -23.26 -1.97 20.41
CA THR A 28 -22.86 -0.96 19.43
C THR A 28 -21.34 -0.93 19.25
N PHE A 29 -20.58 -0.99 20.34
CA PHE A 29 -19.12 -1.06 20.26
C PHE A 29 -18.63 -2.34 19.56
N ALA A 30 -19.21 -3.49 19.91
CA ALA A 30 -18.88 -4.77 19.29
C ALA A 30 -19.24 -4.79 17.79
N LEU A 31 -20.35 -4.17 17.38
CA LEU A 31 -20.73 -4.03 15.98
C LEU A 31 -19.73 -3.12 15.23
N ALA A 32 -19.37 -1.97 15.81
CA ALA A 32 -18.38 -1.07 15.24
C ALA A 32 -17.02 -1.78 15.06
N ALA A 33 -16.54 -2.52 16.07
CA ALA A 33 -15.30 -3.28 15.97
C ALA A 33 -15.36 -4.35 14.87
N LYS A 34 -16.49 -5.08 14.74
CA LYS A 34 -16.70 -6.06 13.67
C LYS A 34 -16.73 -5.43 12.29
N LEU A 35 -17.39 -4.28 12.14
CA LEU A 35 -17.43 -3.53 10.88
C LEU A 35 -16.03 -3.02 10.53
N THR A 36 -15.31 -2.42 11.47
CA THR A 36 -13.92 -2.00 11.27
C THR A 36 -13.03 -3.17 10.88
N LEU A 37 -13.12 -4.31 11.56
CA LEU A 37 -12.33 -5.50 11.21
C LEU A 37 -12.63 -6.00 9.79
N ARG A 38 -13.91 -6.05 9.40
CA ARG A 38 -14.34 -6.44 8.05
C ARG A 38 -13.87 -5.44 7.00
N SER A 39 -14.07 -4.15 7.23
CA SER A 39 -13.62 -3.08 6.34
C SER A 39 -12.09 -3.10 6.19
N THR A 40 -11.35 -3.23 7.29
CA THR A 40 -9.89 -3.39 7.26
C THR A 40 -9.49 -4.67 6.54
N ALA A 41 -10.18 -5.80 6.73
CA ALA A 41 -9.89 -7.04 6.01
C ALA A 41 -10.18 -6.92 4.50
N ILE A 42 -11.24 -6.22 4.12
CA ILE A 42 -11.57 -5.93 2.71
C ILE A 42 -10.54 -4.99 2.12
N VAL A 43 -10.23 -3.88 2.79
CA VAL A 43 -9.18 -2.95 2.37
C VAL A 43 -7.87 -3.71 2.26
N THR A 44 -7.37 -4.38 3.28
CA THR A 44 -6.09 -5.13 3.19
C THR A 44 -6.05 -6.24 2.14
N LYS A 45 -7.15 -6.97 1.88
CA LYS A 45 -7.19 -8.05 0.89
C LYS A 45 -7.42 -7.56 -0.54
N PHE A 46 -8.10 -6.43 -0.72
CA PHE A 46 -8.46 -5.89 -2.05
C PHE A 46 -7.78 -4.56 -2.37
N SER A 47 -7.03 -3.98 -1.43
CA SER A 47 -6.07 -2.89 -1.62
C SER A 47 -4.69 -3.47 -1.90
N SER A 48 -4.58 -4.37 -2.87
CA SER A 48 -3.26 -4.62 -3.44
C SER A 48 -3.04 -3.54 -4.48
N GLN A 49 -2.10 -2.64 -4.24
CA GLN A 49 -1.74 -1.71 -5.31
C GLN A 49 -0.75 -2.39 -6.26
N LEU A 50 0.23 -3.14 -5.73
CA LEU A 50 1.04 -4.05 -6.55
C LEU A 50 1.50 -5.28 -5.77
N THR A 51 1.30 -6.47 -6.35
CA THR A 51 2.11 -7.66 -6.05
C THR A 51 2.85 -8.05 -7.32
N TRP A 52 4.13 -7.71 -7.36
CA TRP A 52 4.99 -7.94 -8.51
C TRP A 52 5.67 -9.29 -8.40
N ARG A 53 5.25 -10.21 -9.28
CA ARG A 53 5.94 -11.47 -9.54
C ARG A 53 7.10 -11.23 -10.48
N ILE A 54 8.29 -11.66 -10.09
CA ILE A 54 9.51 -11.61 -10.89
C ILE A 54 9.93 -13.04 -11.19
N ASP A 55 9.66 -13.49 -12.41
CA ASP A 55 10.15 -14.76 -12.92
C ASP A 55 11.61 -14.63 -13.39
N ASN A 56 12.32 -15.75 -13.42
CA ASN A 56 13.71 -15.81 -13.89
C ASN A 56 14.65 -14.84 -13.14
N TYR A 57 14.48 -14.70 -11.83
CA TYR A 57 15.23 -13.74 -11.00
C TYR A 57 16.75 -13.80 -11.23
N GLN A 58 17.32 -15.00 -11.32
CA GLN A 58 18.75 -15.20 -11.53
C GLN A 58 19.26 -14.55 -12.82
N LYS A 59 18.46 -14.55 -13.90
CA LYS A 59 18.81 -13.88 -15.16
C LYS A 59 18.90 -12.37 -14.97
N HIS A 60 17.95 -11.78 -14.25
CA HIS A 60 17.96 -10.36 -13.95
C HIS A 60 19.13 -9.97 -13.04
N PHE A 61 19.40 -10.79 -12.02
CA PHE A 61 20.54 -10.61 -11.14
C PHE A 61 21.88 -10.65 -11.88
N GLU A 62 22.07 -11.64 -12.76
CA GLU A 62 23.30 -11.74 -13.53
C GLU A 62 23.47 -10.63 -14.56
N ALA A 63 22.38 -10.19 -15.20
CA ALA A 63 22.40 -9.05 -16.11
C ALA A 63 22.79 -7.75 -15.38
N ALA A 64 22.28 -7.54 -14.17
CA ALA A 64 22.64 -6.40 -13.31
C ALA A 64 24.10 -6.50 -12.85
N ARG A 65 24.55 -7.68 -12.41
CA ARG A 65 25.94 -7.94 -12.01
C ARG A 65 26.95 -7.68 -13.13
N LYS A 66 26.58 -7.99 -14.38
CA LYS A 66 27.39 -7.73 -15.59
C LYS A 66 27.26 -6.29 -16.10
N GLY A 67 26.48 -5.43 -15.42
CA GLY A 67 26.25 -4.04 -15.81
C GLY A 67 25.40 -3.84 -17.06
N ARG A 68 24.71 -4.89 -17.57
CA ARG A 68 23.93 -4.82 -18.82
C ARG A 68 22.55 -4.22 -18.60
N VAL A 69 21.84 -4.76 -17.62
CA VAL A 69 20.48 -4.32 -17.24
C VAL A 69 20.50 -4.10 -15.73
N PRO A 70 20.88 -2.89 -15.26
CA PRO A 70 21.12 -2.64 -13.85
C PRO A 70 19.82 -2.63 -13.02
N VAL A 71 18.71 -2.28 -13.66
CA VAL A 71 17.39 -2.19 -13.02
C VAL A 71 16.31 -2.84 -13.87
N ILE A 72 15.25 -3.32 -13.22
CA ILE A 72 14.03 -3.81 -13.84
C ILE A 72 12.80 -3.10 -13.25
N TYR A 73 11.74 -3.01 -14.03
CA TYR A 73 10.51 -2.29 -13.67
C TYR A 73 9.34 -3.26 -13.55
N SER A 74 8.45 -2.99 -12.58
CA SER A 74 7.15 -3.67 -12.52
C SER A 74 6.21 -3.15 -13.62
N PRO A 75 5.13 -3.87 -13.91
CA PRO A 75 3.97 -3.28 -14.56
C PRO A 75 3.50 -2.03 -13.79
N PRO A 76 2.96 -1.00 -14.48
CA PRO A 76 2.32 0.13 -13.84
C PRO A 76 1.15 -0.30 -12.96
N PHE A 77 0.92 0.43 -11.89
CA PHE A 77 -0.22 0.25 -11.01
C PHE A 77 -0.73 1.61 -10.50
N HIS A 78 -1.98 1.65 -10.06
CA HIS A 78 -2.57 2.85 -9.47
C HIS A 78 -2.66 2.73 -7.97
N THR A 79 -2.50 3.88 -7.30
CA THR A 79 -2.58 3.89 -5.84
C THR A 79 -4.01 3.67 -5.33
N HIS A 80 -4.98 4.17 -6.05
CA HIS A 80 -6.38 3.94 -5.78
C HIS A 80 -7.13 4.19 -7.08
N ARG A 81 -8.45 4.01 -7.08
CA ARG A 81 -9.25 4.35 -8.24
C ARG A 81 -9.05 5.83 -8.60
N HIS A 82 -8.67 6.11 -9.85
CA HIS A 82 -8.34 7.46 -10.32
C HIS A 82 -7.18 8.13 -9.55
N GLY A 83 -6.29 7.34 -8.94
CA GLY A 83 -5.16 7.81 -8.14
C GLY A 83 -3.86 7.96 -8.94
N TYR A 84 -2.77 8.21 -8.22
CA TYR A 84 -1.43 8.27 -8.83
C TYR A 84 -1.08 6.96 -9.55
N LYS A 85 -0.57 7.04 -10.78
CA LYS A 85 0.05 5.92 -11.48
C LYS A 85 1.52 5.80 -11.07
N MET A 86 1.95 4.59 -10.77
CA MET A 86 3.30 4.31 -10.28
C MET A 86 3.84 3.02 -10.89
N CYS A 87 5.15 2.82 -10.80
CA CYS A 87 5.77 1.51 -10.96
C CYS A 87 6.86 1.30 -9.90
N ALA A 88 7.12 0.04 -9.55
CA ALA A 88 8.26 -0.33 -8.72
C ALA A 88 9.50 -0.53 -9.59
N VAL A 89 10.67 -0.23 -9.03
CA VAL A 89 11.97 -0.39 -9.66
C VAL A 89 12.86 -1.22 -8.75
N LEU A 90 13.42 -2.30 -9.27
CA LEU A 90 14.37 -3.14 -8.55
C LEU A 90 15.75 -3.03 -9.21
N ALA A 91 16.77 -2.75 -8.40
CA ALA A 91 18.17 -2.97 -8.75
C ALA A 91 18.65 -4.25 -8.03
N PRO A 92 18.64 -5.43 -8.71
CA PRO A 92 18.93 -6.71 -8.07
C PRO A 92 20.37 -6.82 -7.55
N PHE A 93 21.28 -5.98 -8.05
CA PHE A 93 22.68 -5.94 -7.64
C PHE A 93 23.08 -4.62 -6.98
N GLY A 94 22.08 -3.87 -6.52
CA GLY A 94 22.24 -2.58 -5.86
C GLY A 94 22.45 -1.42 -6.82
N GLU A 95 22.33 -0.21 -6.29
CA GLU A 95 22.60 1.04 -7.02
C GLU A 95 23.58 1.92 -6.24
N GLY A 96 24.42 2.68 -6.94
CA GLY A 96 25.41 3.59 -6.35
C GLY A 96 26.33 2.92 -5.34
N LYS A 97 26.36 3.43 -4.10
CA LYS A 97 27.24 2.92 -3.02
C LYS A 97 26.80 1.56 -2.48
N ALA A 98 25.62 1.07 -2.84
CA ALA A 98 25.07 -0.18 -2.35
C ALA A 98 25.32 -1.38 -3.29
N VAL A 99 25.93 -1.13 -4.46
CA VAL A 99 26.24 -2.13 -5.46
C VAL A 99 27.02 -3.31 -4.84
N ARG A 100 26.71 -4.54 -5.27
CA ARG A 100 27.26 -5.83 -4.77
C ARG A 100 26.79 -6.26 -3.38
N GLN A 101 26.46 -5.32 -2.49
CA GLN A 101 26.16 -5.61 -1.09
C GLN A 101 24.66 -5.70 -0.81
N TYR A 102 23.87 -4.80 -1.40
CA TYR A 102 22.44 -4.73 -1.17
C TYR A 102 21.66 -4.87 -2.48
N VAL A 103 20.42 -5.34 -2.37
CA VAL A 103 19.39 -5.04 -3.36
C VAL A 103 18.82 -3.66 -3.05
N SER A 104 18.49 -2.89 -4.09
CA SER A 104 17.87 -1.56 -3.94
C SER A 104 16.46 -1.59 -4.52
N LEU A 105 15.51 -0.99 -3.80
CA LEU A 105 14.11 -0.92 -4.21
C LEU A 105 13.61 0.50 -4.20
N PHE A 106 12.97 0.89 -5.30
CA PHE A 106 12.44 2.22 -5.51
C PHE A 106 11.03 2.17 -6.09
N VAL A 107 10.41 3.33 -6.16
CA VAL A 107 9.19 3.57 -6.93
C VAL A 107 9.38 4.79 -7.82
N SER A 108 8.64 4.86 -8.91
CA SER A 108 8.56 6.04 -9.77
C SER A 108 7.10 6.42 -9.97
N ILE A 109 6.83 7.72 -10.00
CA ILE A 109 5.52 8.25 -10.39
C ILE A 109 5.51 8.37 -11.91
N LEU A 110 4.42 7.91 -12.51
CA LEU A 110 4.19 7.92 -13.93
C LEU A 110 3.10 8.95 -14.25
N ARG A 111 3.19 9.57 -15.42
CA ARG A 111 2.14 10.48 -15.90
C ARG A 111 0.85 9.70 -16.17
N ASP A 112 -0.28 10.27 -15.77
CA ASP A 112 -1.60 9.68 -15.99
C ASP A 112 -2.70 10.74 -16.16
N GLU A 113 -3.89 10.32 -16.57
CA GLU A 113 -5.01 11.22 -16.94
C GLU A 113 -5.58 11.97 -15.72
N TYR A 114 -5.44 11.41 -14.52
CA TYR A 114 -5.96 11.98 -13.27
C TYR A 114 -4.97 12.94 -12.59
N ASP A 115 -3.78 13.18 -13.14
CA ASP A 115 -2.75 14.01 -12.49
C ASP A 115 -3.23 15.44 -12.17
N ALA A 116 -4.21 15.96 -12.93
CA ALA A 116 -4.77 17.29 -12.74
C ALA A 116 -5.60 17.47 -11.47
N ILE A 117 -6.17 16.38 -10.93
CA ILE A 117 -7.06 16.41 -9.76
C ILE A 117 -6.41 15.83 -8.49
N LEU A 118 -5.15 15.41 -8.59
CA LEU A 118 -4.39 14.85 -7.46
C LEU A 118 -3.59 15.94 -6.73
N PRO A 119 -3.39 15.82 -5.41
CA PRO A 119 -2.56 16.76 -4.68
C PRO A 119 -1.07 16.56 -5.02
N TRP A 120 -0.33 17.66 -5.12
CA TRP A 120 1.11 17.65 -5.38
C TRP A 120 1.87 18.54 -4.39
N PRO A 121 3.11 18.19 -4.03
CA PRO A 121 3.82 16.96 -4.40
C PRO A 121 3.26 15.71 -3.69
N PHE A 122 3.61 14.54 -4.21
CA PHE A 122 3.28 13.23 -3.63
C PHE A 122 3.83 13.11 -2.20
N LYS A 123 2.95 12.77 -1.26
CA LYS A 123 3.21 12.75 0.19
C LYS A 123 2.79 11.45 0.89
N CYS A 124 2.32 10.46 0.13
CA CYS A 124 1.76 9.24 0.69
C CYS A 124 2.88 8.29 1.12
N PRO A 125 2.89 7.79 2.37
CA PRO A 125 3.84 6.75 2.78
C PRO A 125 3.77 5.52 1.87
N VAL A 126 4.92 4.97 1.50
CA VAL A 126 5.02 3.79 0.62
C VAL A 126 5.72 2.66 1.37
N ARG A 127 4.99 1.58 1.63
CA ARG A 127 5.54 0.36 2.22
C ARG A 127 5.93 -0.61 1.10
N ILE A 128 7.19 -1.03 1.10
CA ILE A 128 7.72 -2.02 0.16
C ILE A 128 8.11 -3.26 0.94
N SER A 129 7.62 -4.42 0.51
CA SER A 129 7.90 -5.71 1.14
C SER A 129 8.45 -6.70 0.12
N TRP A 130 9.56 -7.35 0.44
CA TRP A 130 10.00 -8.57 -0.25
C TRP A 130 9.39 -9.77 0.46
N MET A 131 8.58 -10.54 -0.27
CA MET A 131 7.77 -11.59 0.31
C MET A 131 8.62 -12.81 0.65
N ASN A 132 8.45 -13.32 1.86
CA ASN A 132 8.91 -14.65 2.25
C ASN A 132 7.96 -15.70 1.67
N GLN A 133 8.52 -16.80 1.16
CA GLN A 133 7.79 -17.87 0.49
C GLN A 133 7.81 -19.19 1.28
N ASP A 134 8.24 -19.18 2.55
CA ASP A 134 8.27 -20.36 3.42
C ASP A 134 6.96 -20.63 4.20
N GLY A 135 5.91 -19.84 3.93
CA GLY A 135 4.63 -19.91 4.65
C GLY A 135 4.58 -19.11 5.95
N SER A 136 5.67 -18.47 6.37
CA SER A 136 5.66 -17.47 7.45
C SER A 136 5.32 -16.08 6.91
N GLU A 137 4.63 -15.28 7.73
CA GLU A 137 4.29 -13.89 7.45
C GLU A 137 5.46 -12.91 7.73
N VAL A 138 6.70 -13.43 7.84
CA VAL A 138 7.89 -12.61 8.15
C VAL A 138 8.52 -12.15 6.84
N HIS A 139 8.08 -11.00 6.34
CA HIS A 139 8.59 -10.37 5.11
C HIS A 139 9.66 -9.32 5.41
N LEU A 140 10.63 -9.13 4.51
CA LEU A 140 11.54 -7.97 4.60
C LEU A 140 10.75 -6.73 4.18
N THR A 141 10.56 -5.78 5.08
CA THR A 141 9.65 -4.64 4.85
C THR A 141 10.29 -3.35 5.29
N GLU A 142 10.23 -2.36 4.42
CA GLU A 142 10.70 -0.99 4.68
C GLU A 142 9.65 0.02 4.24
N CYS A 143 9.72 1.23 4.82
CA CYS A 143 8.77 2.30 4.52
C CYS A 143 9.48 3.57 4.04
N ILE A 144 9.04 4.07 2.90
CA ILE A 144 9.44 5.37 2.37
C ILE A 144 8.45 6.40 2.89
N LEU A 145 8.98 7.47 3.49
CA LEU A 145 8.21 8.63 3.91
C LEU A 145 8.57 9.81 2.99
N PRO A 146 7.79 10.09 1.93
CA PRO A 146 8.08 11.18 1.03
C PRO A 146 8.07 12.52 1.75
N LYS A 147 9.08 13.35 1.50
CA LYS A 147 9.20 14.69 2.08
C LYS A 147 8.95 15.72 0.98
N ALA A 148 7.86 16.48 1.13
CA ALA A 148 7.45 17.56 0.23
C ALA A 148 8.36 18.80 0.35
N LEU A 149 9.65 18.63 0.03
CA LEU A 149 10.64 19.69 0.03
C LEU A 149 11.00 20.08 -1.42
N PRO A 150 11.37 21.34 -1.71
CA PRO A 150 11.68 21.79 -3.07
C PRO A 150 12.73 20.91 -3.78
N GLU A 151 13.74 20.42 -3.07
CA GLU A 151 14.77 19.53 -3.60
C GLU A 151 14.24 18.16 -4.07
N ASN A 152 13.07 17.74 -3.56
CA ASN A 152 12.43 16.48 -3.93
C ASN A 152 11.37 16.64 -5.03
N ASP A 153 11.08 17.86 -5.48
CA ASP A 153 10.10 18.14 -6.53
C ASP A 153 10.35 17.34 -7.83
N PRO A 154 11.60 17.13 -8.30
CA PRO A 154 11.83 16.32 -9.49
C PRO A 154 11.32 14.87 -9.36
N PHE A 155 11.27 14.33 -8.15
CA PHE A 155 10.85 12.95 -7.87
C PHE A 155 9.36 12.86 -7.51
N LEU A 156 8.89 13.81 -6.69
CA LEU A 156 7.59 13.77 -6.02
C LEU A 156 6.56 14.73 -6.63
N GLY A 157 7.00 15.71 -7.41
CA GLY A 157 6.14 16.68 -8.08
C GLY A 157 5.32 16.05 -9.20
N ARG A 158 4.40 16.86 -9.75
CA ARG A 158 3.54 16.42 -10.86
C ARG A 158 4.41 16.05 -12.08
N PRO A 159 4.22 14.86 -12.69
CA PRO A 159 5.00 14.46 -13.85
C PRO A 159 4.92 15.47 -15.00
N LYS A 160 6.10 15.95 -15.44
CA LYS A 160 6.25 16.79 -16.65
C LYS A 160 6.57 15.95 -17.88
N ALA A 161 7.10 14.75 -17.67
CA ALA A 161 7.38 13.73 -18.68
C ALA A 161 6.62 12.44 -18.33
N GLU A 162 6.80 11.37 -19.12
CA GLU A 162 6.17 10.07 -18.88
C GLU A 162 6.43 9.48 -17.48
N ARG A 163 7.61 9.77 -16.91
CA ARG A 163 8.05 9.19 -15.64
C ARG A 163 8.98 10.14 -14.91
N ASN A 164 8.73 10.35 -13.62
CA ASN A 164 9.68 11.00 -12.72
C ASN A 164 10.85 10.06 -12.39
N PRO A 165 12.06 10.59 -12.12
CA PRO A 165 13.13 9.80 -11.51
C PRO A 165 12.66 9.00 -10.28
N ALA A 166 13.23 7.81 -10.11
CA ALA A 166 12.83 6.92 -9.03
C ALA A 166 13.31 7.41 -7.66
N PHE A 167 12.53 7.14 -6.62
CA PHE A 167 12.89 7.41 -5.22
C PHE A 167 12.61 6.18 -4.35
N GLY A 168 13.40 5.98 -3.29
CA GLY A 168 13.26 4.80 -2.45
C GLY A 168 14.51 4.46 -1.64
N ILE A 169 14.78 3.16 -1.50
CA ILE A 169 15.66 2.61 -0.47
C ILE A 169 16.85 1.92 -1.15
N GLN A 170 17.99 2.63 -1.14
CA GLN A 170 19.22 2.14 -1.75
C GLN A 170 19.79 0.90 -1.06
N ARG A 171 19.63 0.78 0.27
CA ARG A 171 20.11 -0.35 1.08
C ARG A 171 18.93 -1.14 1.66
N PHE A 172 18.10 -1.72 0.80
CA PHE A 172 16.86 -2.37 1.24
C PHE A 172 17.14 -3.68 1.98
N ALA A 173 17.88 -4.60 1.37
CA ALA A 173 18.25 -5.87 1.99
C ALA A 173 19.61 -6.33 1.47
N LEU A 174 20.34 -7.14 2.22
CA LEU A 174 21.60 -7.70 1.74
C LEU A 174 21.33 -8.66 0.58
N VAL A 175 22.16 -8.60 -0.46
CA VAL A 175 22.13 -9.57 -1.56
C VAL A 175 22.26 -11.00 -1.03
N ALA A 176 23.12 -11.18 -0.02
CA ALA A 176 23.32 -12.48 0.62
C ALA A 176 22.03 -13.05 1.23
N ASP A 177 21.19 -12.22 1.84
CA ASP A 177 19.95 -12.65 2.49
C ASP A 177 18.90 -13.06 1.45
N ILE A 178 18.86 -12.34 0.32
CA ILE A 178 17.97 -12.68 -0.80
C ILE A 178 18.39 -13.99 -1.47
N VAL A 179 19.69 -14.18 -1.71
CA VAL A 179 20.23 -15.34 -2.45
C VAL A 179 20.27 -16.63 -1.60
N LYS A 180 20.57 -16.53 -0.30
CA LYS A 180 20.68 -17.70 0.59
C LYS A 180 19.35 -18.19 1.15
N GLY A 181 18.23 -17.58 0.75
CA GLY A 181 17.03 -17.54 1.58
C GLY A 181 15.76 -18.11 0.96
N LYS A 182 14.66 -17.69 1.59
CA LYS A 182 13.27 -18.06 1.31
C LYS A 182 12.54 -16.99 0.48
N TYR A 183 13.31 -16.07 -0.09
CA TYR A 183 12.84 -14.87 -0.77
C TYR A 183 12.86 -15.02 -2.30
N VAL A 184 13.68 -15.94 -2.80
CA VAL A 184 13.69 -16.39 -4.20
C VAL A 184 13.52 -17.91 -4.19
N VAL A 185 12.35 -18.39 -4.61
CA VAL A 185 12.00 -19.83 -4.65
C VAL A 185 11.61 -20.18 -6.06
N ASN A 186 12.11 -21.32 -6.58
CA ASN A 186 11.91 -21.74 -7.98
C ASN A 186 12.23 -20.60 -8.98
N ASN A 187 13.37 -19.91 -8.75
CA ASN A 187 13.83 -18.78 -9.56
C ASN A 187 12.81 -17.62 -9.67
N THR A 188 11.91 -17.51 -8.69
CA THR A 188 10.82 -16.54 -8.65
C THR A 188 10.88 -15.73 -7.35
N ALA A 189 10.71 -14.42 -7.46
CA ALA A 189 10.59 -13.52 -6.32
C ALA A 189 9.25 -12.77 -6.36
N PHE A 190 8.81 -12.29 -5.20
CA PHE A 190 7.62 -11.46 -5.09
C PHE A 190 7.92 -10.20 -4.28
N ILE A 191 7.54 -9.06 -4.82
CA ILE A 191 7.61 -7.76 -4.14
C ILE A 191 6.22 -7.18 -4.05
N ARG A 192 5.83 -6.72 -2.87
CA ARG A 192 4.57 -6.03 -2.65
C ARG A 192 4.82 -4.56 -2.38
N VAL A 193 4.02 -3.69 -2.99
CA VAL A 193 4.01 -2.25 -2.73
C VAL A 193 2.62 -1.84 -2.25
N ASN A 194 2.58 -1.14 -1.13
CA ASN A 194 1.36 -0.57 -0.58
C ASN A 194 1.56 0.93 -0.33
N VAL A 195 0.71 1.76 -0.92
CA VAL A 195 0.71 3.21 -0.67
C VAL A 195 -0.40 3.56 0.30
N ASP A 196 -0.04 4.22 1.39
CA ASP A 196 -1.00 4.71 2.38
C ASP A 196 -1.68 5.98 1.85
N VAL A 197 -2.88 5.78 1.31
CA VAL A 197 -3.72 6.85 0.75
C VAL A 197 -4.70 7.44 1.77
N SER A 198 -4.59 7.09 3.07
CA SER A 198 -5.50 7.58 4.11
C SER A 198 -5.52 9.11 4.26
N LYS A 199 -4.47 9.79 3.78
CA LYS A 199 -4.32 11.25 3.81
C LYS A 199 -4.61 11.93 2.47
N VAL A 200 -5.02 11.18 1.44
CA VAL A 200 -5.46 11.74 0.17
C VAL A 200 -6.91 12.19 0.35
N PRO A 201 -7.27 13.45 0.05
CA PRO A 201 -8.66 13.90 0.13
C PRO A 201 -9.54 13.01 -0.74
N THR A 202 -10.66 12.54 -0.19
CA THR A 202 -11.69 11.87 -0.99
C THR A 202 -12.31 12.90 -1.93
N LEU A 203 -12.34 12.58 -3.23
CA LEU A 203 -13.09 13.34 -4.23
C LEU A 203 -14.59 13.17 -4.04
#